data_AF-A0A5J6YWG2-F1
#
_entry.id   AF-A0A5J6YWG2-F1
#
_cell.length_a   1.000
_cell.length_b   1.000
_cell.length_c   1.000
_cell.angle_alpha   90.00
_cell.angle_beta   90.00
_cell.angle_gamma   90.00
#
_symmetry.space_group_name_H-M   'P 1'
#
loop_
_entity.id
_entity.type
_entity.pdbx_description
1 polymer ?
#
loop_
_entity_poly.entity_id
_entity_poly.type
_entity_poly.pdbx_seq_one_letter_code
_entity_poly.pdbx_strand_id
1 'polypeptide(L)'
;MKRLNLIVLAGLGLLLAACSASPAAAPDGGRPPLPTGVEVRFPAAPANAYLSLLTEDGKSVYQLSVPAGTTSVEVDPARWQAEAKNAQDVTLLLPTGIVAGSLKGSIGDAMARFLRWAMWQDNNANGIRDDGETLDLMTHDRVAYASQPFTAIFRTATPDMQQTWNISGGWSRAEHYVYLPEGSKTYIRSLESAGVQRYTLHVDTPITSQ
;
A
#
# COMPACT_ATOMS: atom_id res chain seq x y z
N MET A 1 -80.59 21.53 -34.32
CA MET A 1 -81.11 20.22 -33.86
C MET A 1 -79.92 19.27 -33.71
N LYS A 2 -79.44 19.06 -32.47
CA LYS A 2 -79.34 17.74 -31.80
C LYS A 2 -78.96 16.56 -32.72
N ARG A 3 -77.80 15.93 -32.49
CA ARG A 3 -77.67 14.75 -31.61
C ARG A 3 -76.21 14.41 -31.31
N LEU A 4 -76.02 14.00 -30.05
CA LEU A 4 -74.83 13.51 -29.36
C LEU A 4 -74.67 11.99 -29.55
N ASN A 5 -73.50 11.47 -29.13
CA ASN A 5 -73.15 10.06 -28.81
C ASN A 5 -72.61 9.21 -29.97
N LEU A 6 -71.61 8.34 -29.82
CA LEU A 6 -71.21 7.57 -28.64
C LEU A 6 -69.74 7.12 -28.78
N ILE A 7 -69.06 7.09 -27.64
CA ILE A 7 -67.71 6.56 -27.36
C ILE A 7 -67.65 5.06 -27.68
N VAL A 8 -66.59 4.61 -28.37
CA VAL A 8 -66.11 3.22 -28.29
C VAL A 8 -64.62 3.27 -27.96
N LEU A 9 -64.33 2.90 -26.71
CA LEU A 9 -62.99 2.63 -26.18
C LEU A 9 -62.32 1.54 -27.02
N ALA A 10 -61.27 1.92 -27.75
CA ALA A 10 -60.30 0.99 -28.30
C ALA A 10 -58.99 1.19 -27.54
N GLY A 11 -58.48 0.12 -26.93
CA GLY A 11 -57.13 0.08 -26.40
C GLY A 11 -57.06 -0.34 -24.95
N LEU A 12 -56.86 -1.64 -24.71
CA LEU A 12 -55.87 -2.12 -23.77
C LEU A 12 -55.60 -3.59 -24.11
N GLY A 13 -54.78 -3.77 -25.14
CA GLY A 13 -54.22 -5.07 -25.51
C GLY A 13 -53.18 -5.48 -24.48
N LEU A 14 -53.35 -6.71 -23.99
CA LEU A 14 -52.43 -7.51 -23.20
C LEU A 14 -50.94 -7.27 -23.51
N LEU A 15 -50.17 -6.89 -22.50
CA LEU A 15 -48.71 -7.09 -22.45
C LEU A 15 -48.38 -7.77 -21.12
N LEU A 16 -48.59 -9.09 -21.10
CA LEU A 16 -47.93 -10.01 -20.19
C LEU A 16 -46.67 -10.56 -20.90
N ALA A 17 -45.60 -10.74 -20.13
CA ALA A 17 -44.29 -11.31 -20.48
C ALA A 17 -43.20 -10.31 -20.89
N ALA A 18 -42.49 -9.81 -19.87
CA ALA A 18 -41.04 -9.61 -19.94
C ALA A 18 -40.46 -9.76 -18.52
N CYS A 19 -40.31 -11.01 -18.07
CA CYS A 19 -39.32 -11.31 -17.04
C CYS A 19 -37.95 -11.20 -17.72
N SER A 20 -37.39 -10.00 -17.77
CA SER A 20 -35.96 -9.84 -18.04
C SER A 20 -35.21 -10.52 -16.89
N ALA A 21 -34.55 -11.63 -17.19
CA ALA A 21 -33.61 -12.26 -16.30
C ALA A 21 -32.59 -11.21 -15.85
N SER A 22 -32.65 -10.81 -14.58
CA SER A 22 -31.59 -10.07 -13.93
C SER A 22 -30.28 -10.84 -14.15
N PRO A 23 -29.17 -10.17 -14.49
CA PRO A 23 -27.88 -10.82 -14.43
C PRO A 23 -27.71 -11.40 -13.04
N ALA A 24 -27.17 -12.63 -12.96
CA ALA A 24 -26.89 -13.28 -11.69
C ALA A 24 -26.18 -12.28 -10.78
N ALA A 25 -26.78 -12.01 -9.62
CA ALA A 25 -26.19 -11.14 -8.62
C ALA A 25 -24.76 -11.61 -8.37
N ALA A 26 -23.81 -10.67 -8.32
CA ALA A 26 -22.50 -10.96 -7.77
C ALA A 26 -22.69 -11.67 -6.41
N PRO A 27 -21.84 -12.65 -6.06
CA PRO A 27 -22.04 -13.49 -4.87
C PRO A 27 -22.20 -12.72 -3.54
N ASP A 28 -21.92 -11.43 -3.53
CA ASP A 28 -22.02 -10.47 -2.42
C ASP A 28 -23.29 -9.59 -2.43
N GLY A 29 -24.23 -9.82 -3.37
CA GLY A 29 -25.47 -9.05 -3.45
C GLY A 29 -25.28 -7.58 -3.81
N GLY A 30 -24.16 -7.21 -4.46
CA GLY A 30 -23.86 -5.82 -4.81
C GLY A 30 -23.50 -4.95 -3.61
N ARG A 31 -23.16 -5.57 -2.47
CA ARG A 31 -22.63 -4.85 -1.32
C ARG A 31 -21.27 -4.27 -1.70
N PRO A 32 -21.01 -2.97 -1.44
CA PRO A 32 -19.67 -2.43 -1.59
C PRO A 32 -18.66 -3.28 -0.80
N PRO A 33 -17.47 -3.54 -1.35
CA PRO A 33 -16.44 -4.26 -0.63
C PRO A 33 -16.17 -3.58 0.72
N LEU A 34 -15.96 -4.39 1.76
CA LEU A 34 -15.64 -3.85 3.08
C LEU A 34 -14.28 -3.15 3.02
N PRO A 35 -14.11 -2.03 3.76
CA PRO A 35 -12.80 -1.42 3.90
C PRO A 35 -11.81 -2.45 4.43
N THR A 36 -10.75 -2.68 3.67
CA THR A 36 -9.57 -3.49 4.00
C THR A 36 -8.82 -2.93 5.20
N GLY A 37 -9.03 -1.64 5.50
CA GLY A 37 -8.34 -0.92 6.57
C GLY A 37 -6.93 -0.47 6.21
N VAL A 38 -6.51 -0.64 4.94
CA VAL A 38 -5.18 -0.25 4.46
C VAL A 38 -5.30 0.87 3.42
N GLU A 39 -4.65 1.99 3.70
CA GLU A 39 -4.75 3.22 2.90
C GLU A 39 -3.35 3.67 2.49
N VAL A 40 -3.21 4.12 1.24
CA VAL A 40 -2.01 4.79 0.75
C VAL A 40 -2.37 6.20 0.31
N ARG A 41 -1.73 7.20 0.91
CA ARG A 41 -1.92 8.63 0.63
C ARG A 41 -0.76 9.18 -0.18
N PHE A 42 -1.04 10.16 -1.02
CA PHE A 42 -0.08 10.79 -1.91
C PHE A 42 -0.56 12.19 -2.35
N PRO A 43 0.34 13.05 -2.86
CA PRO A 43 -0.07 14.25 -3.60
C PRO A 43 -0.99 13.89 -4.77
N ALA A 44 -1.78 14.85 -5.26
CA ALA A 44 -2.71 14.61 -6.37
C ALA A 44 -2.04 13.87 -7.53
N ALA A 45 -2.55 12.67 -7.85
CA ALA A 45 -1.96 11.80 -8.84
C ALA A 45 -1.97 12.44 -10.24
N PRO A 46 -0.90 12.32 -11.03
CA PRO A 46 -0.90 12.78 -12.42
C PRO A 46 -1.81 11.91 -13.30
N ALA A 47 -1.99 12.32 -14.55
CA ALA A 47 -2.64 11.46 -15.55
C ALA A 47 -1.81 10.19 -15.79
N ASN A 48 -2.49 9.07 -16.09
CA ASN A 48 -1.89 7.75 -16.30
C ASN A 48 -1.00 7.27 -15.14
N ALA A 49 -1.37 7.63 -13.91
CA ALA A 49 -0.64 7.20 -12.72
C ALA A 49 -0.97 5.76 -12.33
N TYR A 50 0.04 5.08 -11.77
CA TYR A 50 -0.09 3.80 -11.12
C TYR A 50 0.55 3.84 -9.73
N LEU A 51 -0.09 3.14 -8.79
CA LEU A 51 0.48 2.85 -7.48
C LEU A 51 0.93 1.39 -7.46
N SER A 52 2.19 1.15 -7.14
CA SER A 52 2.76 -0.19 -7.09
C SER A 52 3.40 -0.48 -5.72
N LEU A 53 3.15 -1.68 -5.21
CA LEU A 53 3.91 -2.24 -4.10
C LEU A 53 5.10 -3.01 -4.67
N LEU A 54 6.28 -2.65 -4.21
CA LEU A 54 7.54 -3.12 -4.75
C LEU A 54 8.32 -3.92 -3.72
N THR A 55 9.07 -4.90 -4.20
CA THR A 55 10.21 -5.46 -3.49
C THR A 55 11.36 -4.45 -3.42
N GLU A 56 12.37 -4.72 -2.59
CA GLU A 56 13.56 -3.86 -2.49
C GLU A 56 14.36 -3.80 -3.81
N ASP A 57 14.39 -4.89 -4.59
CA ASP A 57 14.97 -4.94 -5.95
C ASP A 57 14.05 -4.31 -7.03
N GLY A 58 12.91 -3.72 -6.63
CA GLY A 58 12.06 -2.92 -7.50
C GLY A 58 11.00 -3.70 -8.27
N LYS A 59 10.89 -5.01 -8.12
CA LYS A 59 9.82 -5.81 -8.75
C LYS A 59 8.46 -5.45 -8.16
N SER A 60 7.46 -5.21 -9.00
CA SER A 60 6.08 -5.03 -8.54
C SER A 60 5.45 -6.37 -8.14
N VAL A 61 4.88 -6.40 -6.93
CA VAL A 61 4.09 -7.54 -6.42
C VAL A 61 2.59 -7.23 -6.40
N TYR A 62 2.23 -5.96 -6.53
CA TYR A 62 0.88 -5.46 -6.62
C TYR A 62 0.88 -4.09 -7.30
N GLN A 63 -0.16 -3.81 -8.09
CA GLN A 63 -0.29 -2.59 -8.87
C GLN A 63 -1.75 -2.21 -9.07
N LEU A 64 -2.03 -0.91 -9.05
CA LEU A 64 -3.34 -0.33 -9.33
C LEU A 64 -3.17 0.89 -10.23
N SER A 65 -4.07 1.06 -11.21
CA SER A 65 -4.23 2.34 -11.89
C SER A 65 -4.92 3.34 -10.96
N VAL A 66 -4.43 4.58 -10.94
CA VAL A 66 -4.91 5.65 -10.05
C VAL A 66 -5.49 6.77 -10.91
N PRO A 67 -6.76 7.14 -10.72
CA PRO A 67 -7.35 8.28 -11.42
C PRO A 67 -6.60 9.58 -11.14
N ALA A 68 -6.48 10.44 -12.16
CA ALA A 68 -5.86 11.74 -12.02
C ALA A 68 -6.57 12.59 -10.95
N GLY A 69 -5.80 13.29 -10.12
CA GLY A 69 -6.33 14.11 -9.04
C GLY A 69 -6.68 13.36 -7.75
N THR A 70 -6.66 12.02 -7.74
CA THR A 70 -6.82 11.23 -6.51
C THR A 70 -5.65 11.50 -5.55
N THR A 71 -5.92 11.54 -4.25
CA THR A 71 -4.92 11.79 -3.18
C THR A 71 -4.79 10.63 -2.19
N SER A 72 -5.68 9.65 -2.26
CA SER A 72 -5.53 8.40 -1.52
C SER A 72 -6.25 7.25 -2.22
N VAL A 73 -5.74 6.05 -2.00
CA VAL A 73 -6.32 4.80 -2.50
C VAL A 73 -6.35 3.78 -1.36
N GLU A 74 -7.46 3.09 -1.25
CA GLU A 74 -7.58 1.89 -0.41
C GLU A 74 -7.01 0.68 -1.16
N VAL A 75 -6.23 -0.15 -0.48
CA VAL A 75 -5.49 -1.27 -1.08
C VAL A 75 -5.82 -2.57 -0.38
N ASP A 76 -5.82 -3.69 -1.10
CA ASP A 76 -6.22 -5.00 -0.56
C ASP A 76 -5.01 -5.86 -0.14
N PRO A 77 -4.80 -6.09 1.17
CA PRO A 77 -3.66 -6.88 1.65
C PRO A 77 -3.65 -8.33 1.22
N ALA A 78 -4.80 -8.90 0.85
CA ALA A 78 -4.86 -10.25 0.33
C ALA A 78 -4.01 -10.41 -0.94
N ARG A 79 -3.79 -9.31 -1.69
CA ARG A 79 -3.06 -9.30 -2.96
C ARG A 79 -1.56 -9.56 -2.84
N TRP A 80 -0.95 -9.34 -1.66
CA TRP A 80 0.47 -9.58 -1.44
C TRP A 80 0.77 -10.61 -0.35
N GLN A 81 -0.24 -11.29 0.22
CA GLN A 81 0.02 -12.29 1.27
C GLN A 81 0.93 -13.43 0.81
N ALA A 82 0.86 -13.81 -0.47
CA ALA A 82 1.71 -14.85 -1.07
C ALA A 82 3.21 -14.50 -1.02
N GLU A 83 3.56 -13.21 -0.81
CA GLU A 83 4.95 -12.78 -0.68
C GLU A 83 5.61 -13.24 0.63
N ALA A 84 4.84 -13.70 1.63
CA ALA A 84 5.39 -14.24 2.87
C ALA A 84 6.35 -15.42 2.62
N LYS A 85 6.12 -16.21 1.55
CA LYS A 85 7.01 -17.32 1.15
C LYS A 85 8.42 -16.88 0.74
N ASN A 86 8.59 -15.59 0.41
CA ASN A 86 9.84 -14.98 0.01
C ASN A 86 10.50 -14.22 1.17
N ALA A 87 10.08 -14.48 2.41
CA ALA A 87 10.75 -13.97 3.60
C ALA A 87 12.17 -14.56 3.71
N GLN A 88 13.09 -13.78 4.23
CA GLN A 88 14.49 -14.14 4.42
C GLN A 88 14.87 -14.02 5.89
N ASP A 89 15.94 -14.69 6.28
CA ASP A 89 16.52 -14.54 7.61
C ASP A 89 16.75 -13.04 7.88
N VAL A 90 16.27 -12.54 9.03
CA VAL A 90 16.39 -11.12 9.38
C VAL A 90 17.85 -10.64 9.33
N THR A 91 18.82 -11.50 9.65
CA THR A 91 20.24 -11.15 9.60
C THR A 91 20.74 -10.84 8.19
N LEU A 92 20.09 -11.37 7.15
CA LEU A 92 20.39 -11.07 5.75
C LEU A 92 19.74 -9.77 5.25
N LEU A 93 18.73 -9.27 5.95
CA LEU A 93 18.04 -8.01 5.65
C LEU A 93 18.69 -6.79 6.31
N LEU A 94 19.55 -7.04 7.29
CA LEU A 94 20.31 -6.00 7.95
C LEU A 94 21.19 -5.24 6.94
N PRO A 95 21.26 -3.90 7.03
CA PRO A 95 22.03 -3.11 6.08
C PRO A 95 23.52 -3.47 6.12
N THR A 96 24.19 -3.36 4.97
CA THR A 96 25.66 -3.39 4.93
C THR A 96 26.22 -2.21 5.72
N GLY A 97 27.32 -2.41 6.46
CA GLY A 97 27.97 -1.34 7.23
C GLY A 97 27.48 -1.19 8.68
N ILE A 98 26.84 -2.22 9.23
CA ILE A 98 26.63 -2.32 10.68
C ILE A 98 27.97 -2.37 11.40
N VAL A 99 28.09 -1.60 12.48
CA VAL A 99 29.24 -1.62 13.38
C VAL A 99 29.34 -3.01 14.01
N ALA A 100 30.49 -3.67 13.85
CA ALA A 100 30.73 -5.01 14.36
C ALA A 100 30.42 -5.11 15.87
N GLY A 101 29.68 -6.14 16.27
CA GLY A 101 29.28 -6.35 17.66
C GLY A 101 28.17 -5.43 18.19
N SER A 102 27.62 -4.53 17.36
CA SER A 102 26.52 -3.65 17.78
C SER A 102 25.14 -4.31 17.74
N LEU A 103 24.98 -5.40 16.99
CA LEU A 103 23.72 -6.12 16.84
C LEU A 103 23.29 -6.74 18.18
N LYS A 104 22.09 -6.38 18.63
CA LYS A 104 21.44 -6.82 19.87
C LYS A 104 19.95 -7.04 19.60
N GLY A 105 19.25 -7.60 20.59
CA GLY A 105 17.81 -7.85 20.53
C GLY A 105 17.48 -9.33 20.39
N SER A 106 16.20 -9.63 20.19
CA SER A 106 15.65 -10.97 20.03
C SER A 106 15.28 -11.20 18.57
N ILE A 107 16.26 -11.66 17.77
CA ILE A 107 16.05 -12.01 16.36
C ILE A 107 15.66 -13.49 16.22
N GLY A 108 16.39 -14.39 16.89
CA GLY A 108 16.13 -15.83 16.80
C GLY A 108 16.19 -16.34 15.36
N ASP A 109 15.26 -17.24 15.01
CA ASP A 109 15.00 -17.77 13.67
C ASP A 109 13.91 -16.97 12.92
N ALA A 110 13.69 -15.71 13.29
CA ALA A 110 12.72 -14.87 12.61
C ALA A 110 13.10 -14.65 11.14
N MET A 111 12.11 -14.84 10.27
CA MET A 111 12.17 -14.55 8.85
C MET A 111 11.34 -13.31 8.58
N ALA A 112 11.80 -12.40 7.73
CA ALA A 112 11.07 -11.18 7.41
C ALA A 112 11.08 -10.83 5.92
N ARG A 113 10.16 -9.96 5.53
CA ARG A 113 10.10 -9.36 4.18
C ARG A 113 9.64 -7.93 4.31
N PHE A 114 10.33 -7.03 3.63
CA PHE A 114 9.95 -5.63 3.53
C PHE A 114 9.61 -5.30 2.08
N LEU A 115 8.51 -4.58 1.91
CA LEU A 115 8.05 -4.04 0.64
C LEU A 115 7.80 -2.54 0.81
N ARG A 116 7.81 -1.80 -0.30
CA ARG A 116 7.63 -0.35 -0.31
C ARG A 116 6.65 0.10 -1.39
N TRP A 117 5.86 1.12 -1.09
CA TRP A 117 5.01 1.75 -2.10
C TRP A 117 5.83 2.69 -2.99
N ALA A 118 5.44 2.78 -4.25
CA ALA A 118 5.90 3.79 -5.19
C ALA A 118 4.77 4.17 -6.12
N MET A 119 4.75 5.44 -6.54
CA MET A 119 3.88 5.91 -7.62
C MET A 119 4.72 6.21 -8.85
N TRP A 120 4.16 5.94 -10.02
CA TRP A 120 4.82 6.16 -11.30
C TRP A 120 3.79 6.57 -12.37
N GLN A 121 4.25 7.20 -13.43
CA GLN A 121 3.42 7.70 -14.53
C GLN A 121 3.73 6.92 -15.81
N ASP A 122 2.74 6.23 -16.33
CA ASP A 122 2.81 5.48 -17.58
C ASP A 122 2.71 6.44 -18.78
N ASN A 123 3.87 6.82 -19.31
CA ASN A 123 3.97 7.82 -20.37
C ASN A 123 3.69 7.24 -21.76
N ASN A 124 3.84 5.93 -21.92
CA ASN A 124 3.66 5.23 -23.20
C ASN A 124 2.40 4.35 -23.24
N ALA A 125 1.62 4.33 -22.17
CA ALA A 125 0.37 3.60 -22.00
C ALA A 125 0.50 2.07 -22.14
N ASN A 126 1.65 1.50 -21.74
CA ASN A 126 1.89 0.05 -21.81
C ASN A 126 1.52 -0.71 -20.52
N GLY A 127 1.18 0.00 -19.43
CA GLY A 127 0.85 -0.57 -18.13
C GLY A 127 2.03 -1.18 -17.37
N ILE A 128 3.25 -0.97 -17.84
CA ILE A 128 4.51 -1.50 -17.31
C ILE A 128 5.36 -0.31 -16.88
N ARG A 129 5.92 -0.37 -15.67
CA ARG A 129 6.80 0.69 -15.20
C ARG A 129 8.16 0.62 -15.91
N ASP A 130 8.42 1.61 -16.76
CA ASP A 130 9.69 1.78 -17.45
C ASP A 130 10.66 2.68 -16.64
N ASP A 131 11.92 2.69 -17.09
CA ASP A 131 12.95 3.55 -16.51
C ASP A 131 12.57 5.04 -16.65
N GLY A 132 12.69 5.79 -15.56
CA GLY A 132 12.36 7.23 -15.52
C GLY A 132 10.88 7.54 -15.30
N GLU A 133 10.00 6.54 -15.20
CA GLU A 133 8.56 6.77 -14.96
C GLU A 133 8.19 6.88 -13.48
N THR A 134 9.08 6.47 -12.58
CA THR A 134 8.85 6.58 -11.14
C THR A 134 8.80 8.05 -10.73
N LEU A 135 7.72 8.45 -10.07
CA LEU A 135 7.60 9.81 -9.53
C LEU A 135 8.60 9.98 -8.38
N ASP A 136 9.07 11.21 -8.18
CA ASP A 136 9.90 11.59 -7.05
C ASP A 136 9.06 11.73 -5.77
N LEU A 137 8.50 10.59 -5.36
CA LEU A 137 7.74 10.40 -4.16
C LEU A 137 8.32 9.23 -3.38
N MET A 138 8.51 9.43 -2.09
CA MET A 138 9.03 8.43 -1.19
C MET A 138 8.05 8.13 -0.06
N THR A 139 8.16 6.94 0.50
CA THR A 139 7.59 6.59 1.79
C THR A 139 8.68 5.99 2.65
N HIS A 140 8.73 6.41 3.90
CA HIS A 140 9.67 5.84 4.84
C HIS A 140 9.16 4.56 5.51
N ASP A 141 7.83 4.41 5.55
CA ASP A 141 7.17 3.22 6.05
C ASP A 141 7.41 2.02 5.13
N ARG A 142 7.28 0.81 5.68
CA ARG A 142 7.38 -0.45 4.95
C ARG A 142 6.13 -1.29 5.16
N VAL A 143 5.67 -1.97 4.12
CA VAL A 143 4.79 -3.13 4.31
C VAL A 143 5.70 -4.27 4.75
N ALA A 144 5.54 -4.71 5.99
CA ALA A 144 6.44 -5.66 6.63
C ALA A 144 5.71 -6.97 6.93
N TYR A 145 6.38 -8.09 6.64
CA TYR A 145 6.02 -9.40 7.14
C TYR A 145 7.12 -9.90 8.07
N ALA A 146 6.74 -10.54 9.16
CA ALA A 146 7.63 -11.37 9.96
C ALA A 146 6.98 -12.72 10.30
N SER A 147 7.75 -13.81 10.29
CA SER A 147 7.25 -15.14 10.68
C SER A 147 6.85 -15.20 12.16
N GLN A 148 7.54 -14.43 12.99
CA GLN A 148 7.32 -14.27 14.43
C GLN A 148 7.79 -12.88 14.85
N PRO A 149 7.32 -12.35 16.00
CA PRO A 149 7.79 -11.06 16.47
C PRO A 149 9.30 -11.07 16.73
N PHE A 150 9.99 -9.99 16.36
CA PHE A 150 11.41 -9.87 16.61
C PHE A 150 11.82 -8.42 16.93
N THR A 151 12.97 -8.29 17.61
CA THR A 151 13.62 -7.02 17.86
C THR A 151 15.06 -7.07 17.37
N ALA A 152 15.47 -6.12 16.55
CA ALA A 152 16.86 -5.95 16.15
C ALA A 152 17.32 -4.52 16.49
N ILE A 153 18.39 -4.39 17.26
CA ILE A 153 19.00 -3.11 17.60
C ILE A 153 20.43 -3.14 17.09
N PHE A 154 20.82 -2.16 16.27
CA PHE A 154 22.17 -2.13 15.68
C PHE A 154 22.59 -0.70 15.39
N ARG A 155 23.88 -0.50 15.09
CA ARG A 155 24.44 0.81 14.73
C ARG A 155 25.03 0.78 13.33
N THR A 156 24.81 1.81 12.53
CA THR A 156 25.53 2.06 11.27
C THR A 156 26.55 3.18 11.45
N ALA A 157 27.64 3.15 10.69
CA ALA A 157 28.70 4.16 10.79
C ALA A 157 28.45 5.39 9.88
N THR A 158 27.69 5.24 8.80
CA THR A 158 27.44 6.32 7.83
C THR A 158 26.00 6.25 7.31
N PRO A 159 25.10 7.17 7.74
CA PRO A 159 25.30 8.08 8.87
C PRO A 159 25.51 7.30 10.18
N ASP A 160 26.15 7.96 11.14
CA ASP A 160 26.22 7.43 12.50
C ASP A 160 24.81 7.37 13.09
N MET A 161 24.28 6.17 13.25
CA MET A 161 22.87 5.98 13.58
C MET A 161 22.66 4.71 14.39
N GLN A 162 21.93 4.83 15.50
CA GLN A 162 21.36 3.68 16.21
C GLN A 162 19.98 3.39 15.63
N GLN A 163 19.77 2.14 15.23
CA GLN A 163 18.52 1.66 14.63
C GLN A 163 17.87 0.64 15.55
N THR A 164 16.56 0.75 15.72
CA THR A 164 15.72 -0.23 16.42
C THR A 164 14.63 -0.71 15.46
N TRP A 165 14.58 -2.00 15.19
CA TRP A 165 13.47 -2.65 14.52
C TRP A 165 12.67 -3.42 15.55
N ASN A 166 11.37 -3.17 15.62
CA ASN A 166 10.45 -3.88 16.51
C ASN A 166 9.23 -4.31 15.71
N ILE A 167 9.27 -5.52 15.17
CA ILE A 167 8.32 -5.98 14.17
C ILE A 167 7.46 -7.10 14.76
N SER A 168 6.14 -6.97 14.65
CA SER A 168 5.19 -7.99 15.05
C SER A 168 5.17 -9.16 14.05
N GLY A 169 4.81 -10.35 14.51
CA GLY A 169 4.52 -11.48 13.61
C GLY A 169 3.33 -11.20 12.68
N GLY A 170 3.38 -11.71 11.45
CA GLY A 170 2.40 -11.46 10.41
C GLY A 170 2.67 -10.19 9.59
N TRP A 171 1.69 -9.80 8.78
CA TRP A 171 1.75 -8.59 7.97
C TRP A 171 1.38 -7.35 8.79
N SER A 172 2.17 -6.29 8.67
CA SER A 172 1.95 -5.01 9.34
C SER A 172 2.48 -3.84 8.51
N ARG A 173 2.09 -2.62 8.87
CA ARG A 173 2.86 -1.43 8.51
C ARG A 173 4.01 -1.30 9.51
N ALA A 174 5.24 -1.32 9.03
CA ALA A 174 6.38 -0.91 9.82
C ALA A 174 6.58 0.60 9.62
N GLU A 175 6.15 1.36 10.62
CA GLU A 175 6.23 2.81 10.68
C GLU A 175 7.66 3.24 10.98
N HIS A 176 8.10 4.28 10.29
CA HIS A 176 9.47 4.76 10.36
C HIS A 176 9.57 6.12 11.04
N TYR A 177 10.51 6.25 11.98
CA TYR A 177 10.92 7.52 12.56
C TYR A 177 12.44 7.69 12.53
N VAL A 178 12.91 8.90 12.23
CA VAL A 178 14.32 9.30 12.35
C VAL A 178 14.39 10.66 13.01
N TYR A 179 15.29 10.82 13.96
CA TYR A 179 15.61 12.11 14.55
C TYR A 179 17.05 12.16 15.06
N LEU A 180 17.59 13.37 15.22
CA LEU A 180 18.87 13.61 15.87
C LEU A 180 18.59 14.23 17.25
N PRO A 181 18.87 13.52 18.36
CA PRO A 181 18.72 14.10 19.70
C PRO A 181 19.59 15.35 19.86
N GLU A 182 19.11 16.32 20.64
CA GLU A 182 19.86 17.54 20.95
C GLU A 182 21.22 17.20 21.59
N GLY A 183 22.29 17.81 21.08
CA GLY A 183 23.66 17.55 21.53
C GLY A 183 24.26 16.20 21.10
N SER A 184 23.53 15.38 20.34
CA SER A 184 24.03 14.11 19.79
C SER A 184 24.70 14.31 18.41
N LYS A 185 25.59 13.40 18.05
CA LYS A 185 26.07 13.21 16.67
C LYS A 185 25.52 11.93 16.03
N THR A 186 24.82 11.12 16.81
CA THR A 186 24.26 9.84 16.42
C THR A 186 22.76 10.00 16.23
N TYR A 187 22.27 9.72 15.03
CA TYR A 187 20.84 9.66 14.74
C TYR A 187 20.19 8.47 15.45
N ILE A 188 18.93 8.62 15.81
CA ILE A 188 18.08 7.52 16.25
C ILE A 188 17.07 7.23 15.14
N ARG A 189 16.95 5.96 14.77
CA ARG A 189 15.96 5.48 13.82
C ARG A 189 15.16 4.34 14.42
N SER A 190 13.85 4.37 14.26
CA SER A 190 12.99 3.24 14.56
C SER A 190 12.21 2.78 13.33
N LEU A 191 11.96 1.48 13.29
CA LEU A 191 11.08 0.81 12.33
C LEU A 191 10.18 -0.14 13.11
N GLU A 192 8.92 0.23 13.33
CA GLU A 192 8.05 -0.42 14.31
C GLU A 192 6.69 -0.79 13.73
N SER A 193 6.20 -2.00 14.03
CA SER A 193 4.87 -2.40 13.59
C SER A 193 3.78 -1.52 14.23
N ALA A 194 2.99 -0.85 13.39
CA ALA A 194 1.88 -0.01 13.78
C ALA A 194 0.53 -0.71 13.55
N GLY A 195 -0.43 -0.48 14.46
CA GLY A 195 -1.79 -1.04 14.34
C GLY A 195 -2.62 -0.40 13.22
N VAL A 196 -2.34 0.86 12.88
CA VAL A 196 -2.95 1.55 11.74
C VAL A 196 -2.09 1.29 10.51
N GLN A 197 -2.70 0.83 9.41
CA GLN A 197 -2.01 0.58 8.15
C GLN A 197 -2.25 1.70 7.14
N ARG A 198 -1.73 2.89 7.44
CA ARG A 198 -1.79 4.06 6.55
C ARG A 198 -0.39 4.44 6.11
N TYR A 199 -0.13 4.38 4.81
CA TYR A 199 1.13 4.79 4.21
C TYR A 199 0.97 6.19 3.61
N THR A 200 2.02 6.99 3.66
CA THR A 200 2.05 8.29 2.97
C THR A 200 3.27 8.34 2.06
N LEU A 201 3.02 8.61 0.79
CA LEU A 201 4.05 9.02 -0.15
C LEU A 201 4.11 10.55 -0.17
N HIS A 202 5.30 11.10 -0.18
CA HIS A 202 5.55 12.53 -0.22
C HIS A 202 6.83 12.81 -1.00
N VAL A 203 6.99 14.05 -1.48
CA VAL A 203 8.28 14.52 -2.00
C VAL A 203 9.32 14.48 -0.90
N ASP A 204 10.60 14.41 -1.26
CA ASP A 204 11.67 14.43 -0.28
C ASP A 204 11.55 15.65 0.63
N THR A 205 11.43 15.40 1.93
CA THR A 205 11.49 16.47 2.93
C THR A 205 12.93 16.56 3.39
N PRO A 206 13.51 17.77 3.53
CA PRO A 206 14.85 17.91 4.09
C PRO A 206 14.99 17.08 5.37
N ILE A 207 16.16 16.45 5.58
CA ILE A 207 16.51 15.61 6.76
C ILE A 207 16.12 16.27 8.10
N THR A 208 15.91 17.58 8.12
CA THR A 208 15.62 18.43 9.28
C THR A 208 14.15 18.82 9.46
N SER A 209 13.21 18.27 8.71
CA SER A 209 11.77 18.48 9.01
C SER A 209 11.39 17.61 10.21
N GLN A 210 11.63 18.19 11.39
CA GLN A 210 11.37 17.66 12.73
C GLN A 210 9.90 17.32 12.98
#